data_AF-A0A7Y5Q569-F1
#
_entry.id   AF-A0A7Y5Q569-F1
#
_cell.length_a   1.000
_cell.length_b   1.000
_cell.length_c   1.000
_cell.angle_alpha   90.00
_cell.angle_beta   90.00
_cell.angle_gamma   90.00
#
_symmetry.space_group_name_H-M   'P 1'
#
loop_
_entity.id
_entity.type
_entity.pdbx_description
1 polymer ?
#
loop_
_entity_poly.entity_id
_entity_poly.type
_entity_poly.pdbx_seq_one_letter_code
_entity_poly.pdbx_strand_id
1 'polypeptide(L)'
;MHRPSFLGPAALLLLVAGSPSQPDAKGQSRPAVRQLALLLQSPIDSYLEPCGCGGQNAGGLARRAALIGELRGQHRDPIVIAVGRFGIDADALPVIVRTLAALGTDAIGLGAEDLIIYDTLRSLADSAGLSLCSLTPPLSAAPPPARGVAVRRGDCLVGVLSVAFGQLGVGELTALAAEELARMRTNGCAFFVLLSHLGETTTARLLEGLPPELRPRLVALATNDDLPVEPIERLDATWVPLAQKGRSLAVVTATPAGDGWRFEVEQHLVTDGPRDPAVQGWVDEFYQRQRRA
;
A
#
# COMPACT_ATOMS: atom_id res chain seq x y z
N MET A 1 -13.35 68.04 -14.77
CA MET A 1 -12.06 68.21 -14.07
C MET A 1 -11.08 67.19 -14.65
N HIS A 2 -10.46 67.41 -15.81
CA HIS A 2 -9.25 68.22 -16.10
C HIS A 2 -7.96 67.77 -15.39
N ARG A 3 -7.09 67.16 -16.23
CA ARG A 3 -5.66 66.74 -16.19
C ARG A 3 -4.71 67.72 -15.46
N PRO A 4 -3.46 67.34 -15.04
CA PRO A 4 -2.39 66.69 -15.87
C PRO A 4 -1.52 65.63 -15.14
N SER A 5 -0.92 64.62 -15.77
CA SER A 5 0.20 64.60 -16.74
C SER A 5 1.49 65.24 -16.24
N PHE A 6 2.43 64.43 -15.75
CA PHE A 6 3.87 64.77 -15.73
C PHE A 6 4.68 63.59 -16.25
N LEU A 7 5.26 63.80 -17.44
CA LEU A 7 6.39 63.07 -17.99
C LEU A 7 7.68 63.60 -17.36
N GLY A 8 8.59 62.70 -16.99
CA GLY A 8 9.97 63.02 -16.65
C GLY A 8 10.90 61.94 -17.22
N PRO A 9 11.93 62.29 -18.02
CA PRO A 9 12.87 61.34 -18.58
C PRO A 9 14.04 61.13 -17.61
N ALA A 10 14.42 59.87 -17.36
CA ALA A 10 15.67 59.60 -16.64
C ALA A 10 16.31 58.31 -17.13
N ALA A 11 17.31 58.53 -17.99
CA ALA A 11 18.56 57.79 -18.11
C ALA A 11 18.51 56.25 -17.97
N LEU A 12 18.50 55.60 -19.12
CA LEU A 12 18.95 54.24 -19.35
C LEU A 12 20.46 54.16 -19.05
N LEU A 13 20.85 53.58 -17.92
CA LEU A 13 22.24 53.17 -17.64
C LEU A 13 22.36 51.67 -17.90
N LEU A 14 22.88 51.32 -19.08
CA LEU A 14 23.27 49.96 -19.46
C LEU A 14 24.56 49.59 -18.72
N LEU A 15 24.42 49.00 -17.53
CA LEU A 15 25.49 48.27 -16.86
C LEU A 15 25.55 46.86 -17.46
N VAL A 16 26.44 46.69 -18.44
CA VAL A 16 26.90 45.37 -18.88
C VAL A 16 27.84 44.83 -17.80
N ALA A 17 27.25 44.24 -16.75
CA ALA A 17 28.00 43.41 -15.83
C ALA A 17 28.33 42.11 -16.57
N GLY A 18 29.60 41.96 -16.96
CA GLY A 18 30.12 40.69 -17.45
C GLY A 18 29.92 39.63 -16.37
N SER A 19 28.98 38.71 -16.60
CA SER A 19 28.82 37.53 -15.77
C SER A 19 30.15 36.78 -15.74
N PRO A 20 30.78 36.58 -14.57
CA PRO A 20 31.92 35.70 -14.48
C PRO A 20 31.47 34.32 -14.92
N SER A 21 32.12 33.81 -15.97
CA SER A 21 32.00 32.44 -16.45
C SER A 21 32.20 31.52 -15.25
N GLN A 22 31.10 30.99 -14.71
CA GLN A 22 31.17 29.99 -13.65
C GLN A 22 31.91 28.78 -14.23
N PRO A 23 33.02 28.35 -13.61
CA PRO A 23 33.70 27.14 -14.05
C PRO A 23 32.72 25.98 -13.97
N ASP A 24 32.63 25.23 -15.07
CA ASP A 24 31.83 24.02 -15.21
C ASP A 24 31.82 23.24 -13.90
N ALA A 25 30.64 23.22 -13.26
CA ALA A 25 30.41 22.47 -12.04
C ALA A 25 30.59 20.99 -12.37
N LYS A 26 31.84 20.52 -12.21
CA LYS A 26 32.23 19.12 -12.28
C LYS A 26 31.25 18.29 -11.46
N GLY A 27 30.44 17.52 -12.19
CA GLY A 27 29.67 16.37 -11.74
C GLY A 27 29.26 16.40 -10.27
N GLN A 28 28.20 17.15 -9.95
CA GLN A 28 27.41 16.77 -8.80
C GLN A 28 26.84 15.38 -9.13
N SER A 29 27.46 14.35 -8.58
CA SER A 29 26.98 12.98 -8.65
C SER A 29 25.54 12.99 -8.16
N ARG A 30 24.60 12.77 -9.09
CA ARG A 30 23.18 12.60 -8.75
C ARG A 30 23.14 11.56 -7.63
N PRO A 31 22.59 11.88 -6.44
CA PRO A 31 22.64 10.98 -5.30
C PRO A 31 22.11 9.62 -5.75
N ALA A 32 22.88 8.57 -5.46
CA ALA A 32 22.55 7.20 -5.86
C ALA A 32 21.10 6.93 -5.46
N VAL A 33 20.27 6.61 -6.46
CA VAL A 33 18.83 6.45 -6.24
C VAL A 33 18.64 5.33 -5.23
N ARG A 34 17.96 5.66 -4.12
CA ARG A 34 17.89 4.77 -2.96
C ARG A 34 16.90 3.65 -3.23
N GLN A 35 17.30 2.45 -2.83
CA GLN A 35 16.39 1.31 -2.74
C GLN A 35 15.25 1.61 -1.77
N LEU A 36 14.05 1.16 -2.11
CA LEU A 36 12.85 1.31 -1.28
C LEU A 36 12.36 -0.07 -0.85
N ALA A 37 12.06 -0.24 0.44
CA ALA A 37 11.48 -1.46 0.96
C ALA A 37 9.96 -1.28 1.14
N LEU A 38 9.20 -2.30 0.75
CA LEU A 38 7.77 -2.42 1.01
C LEU A 38 7.53 -3.67 1.85
N LEU A 39 6.78 -3.54 2.94
CA LEU A 39 6.32 -4.66 3.77
C LEU A 39 4.85 -4.93 3.42
N LEU A 40 4.61 -5.99 2.67
CA LEU A 40 3.27 -6.41 2.25
C LEU A 40 2.73 -7.42 3.25
N GLN A 41 1.61 -7.06 3.87
CA GLN A 41 0.97 -7.89 4.88
C GLN A 41 -0.21 -8.64 4.28
N SER A 42 -0.34 -9.92 4.62
CA SER A 42 -1.40 -10.77 4.10
C SER A 42 -2.78 -10.52 4.73
N PRO A 43 -3.86 -11.03 4.10
CA PRO A 43 -5.21 -11.07 4.65
C PRO A 43 -5.28 -11.57 6.09
N ILE A 44 -6.12 -10.99 6.96
CA ILE A 44 -6.19 -11.37 8.39
C ILE A 44 -7.33 -12.36 8.67
N ASP A 45 -8.46 -12.23 8.00
CA ASP A 45 -9.61 -13.16 8.06
C ASP A 45 -10.15 -13.40 9.48
N SER A 46 -10.15 -12.37 10.33
CA SER A 46 -10.49 -12.44 11.77
C SER A 46 -9.57 -13.31 12.63
N TYR A 47 -8.43 -13.81 12.11
CA TYR A 47 -7.49 -14.61 12.89
C TYR A 47 -6.57 -13.72 13.73
N LEU A 48 -6.96 -13.54 15.01
CA LEU A 48 -6.16 -12.79 15.99
C LEU A 48 -4.99 -13.60 16.54
N GLU A 49 -5.17 -14.92 16.66
CA GLU A 49 -4.18 -15.89 17.13
C GLU A 49 -3.67 -16.77 15.97
N PRO A 50 -2.50 -17.41 16.13
CA PRO A 50 -1.99 -18.37 15.15
C PRO A 50 -2.97 -19.53 14.90
N CYS A 51 -3.07 -19.99 13.64
CA CYS A 51 -3.80 -21.22 13.27
C CYS A 51 -2.81 -22.37 13.02
N GLY A 52 -3.19 -23.61 13.36
CA GLY A 52 -2.50 -24.85 12.93
C GLY A 52 -2.80 -25.30 11.50
N CYS A 53 -3.46 -24.45 10.71
CA CYS A 53 -3.80 -24.66 9.30
C CYS A 53 -2.53 -25.02 8.49
N GLY A 54 -2.64 -25.83 7.43
CA GLY A 54 -1.47 -26.27 6.64
C GLY A 54 -0.40 -27.06 7.42
N GLY A 55 -0.73 -27.59 8.61
CA GLY A 55 0.19 -28.38 9.43
C GLY A 55 1.25 -27.58 10.20
N GLN A 56 1.15 -26.25 10.20
CA GLN A 56 2.09 -25.36 10.90
C GLN A 56 1.34 -24.28 11.67
N ASN A 57 1.78 -24.04 12.92
CA ASN A 57 1.23 -23.02 13.78
C ASN A 57 1.74 -21.63 13.36
N ALA A 58 0.98 -20.94 12.52
CA ALA A 58 1.40 -19.67 11.92
C ALA A 58 0.27 -18.63 11.89
N GLY A 59 0.67 -17.37 11.74
CA GLY A 59 -0.19 -16.19 11.80
C GLY A 59 -0.23 -15.55 13.19
N GLY A 60 -1.35 -14.92 13.51
CA GLY A 60 -1.57 -14.20 14.75
C GLY A 60 -1.00 -12.79 14.75
N LEU A 61 -1.77 -11.84 15.26
CA LEU A 61 -1.45 -10.41 15.20
C LEU A 61 -0.17 -10.06 15.96
N ALA A 62 0.02 -10.64 17.15
CA ALA A 62 1.18 -10.34 17.98
C ALA A 62 2.50 -10.81 17.36
N ARG A 63 2.51 -11.99 16.71
CA ARG A 63 3.69 -12.50 16.01
C ARG A 63 3.99 -11.68 14.75
N ARG A 64 2.96 -11.36 13.97
CA ARG A 64 3.07 -10.48 12.81
C ARG A 64 3.63 -9.11 13.21
N ALA A 65 3.18 -8.56 14.34
CA ALA A 65 3.67 -7.29 14.84
C ALA A 65 5.15 -7.34 15.21
N ALA A 66 5.59 -8.38 15.91
CA ALA A 66 7.00 -8.59 16.23
C ALA A 66 7.87 -8.74 14.97
N LEU A 67 7.44 -9.56 14.00
CA LEU A 67 8.15 -9.75 12.73
C LEU A 67 8.28 -8.43 11.95
N ILE A 68 7.22 -7.62 11.90
CA ILE A 68 7.28 -6.31 11.25
C ILE A 68 8.23 -5.37 12.00
N GLY A 69 8.22 -5.38 13.33
CA GLY A 69 9.16 -4.61 14.13
C GLY A 69 10.60 -4.95 13.81
N GLU A 70 10.92 -6.24 13.68
CA GLU A 70 12.24 -6.72 13.27
C GLU A 70 12.61 -6.24 11.86
N LEU A 71 11.74 -6.46 10.87
CA LEU A 71 11.98 -6.07 9.47
C LEU A 71 12.12 -4.55 9.31
N ARG A 72 11.36 -3.75 10.07
CA ARG A 72 11.55 -2.30 10.11
C ARG A 72 12.90 -1.88 10.69
N GLY A 73 13.51 -2.70 11.55
CA GLY A 73 14.88 -2.49 12.03
C GLY A 73 15.94 -2.77 10.97
N GLN A 74 15.63 -3.63 9.99
CA GLN A 74 16.53 -4.03 8.90
C GLN A 74 16.45 -3.09 7.68
N HIS A 75 15.30 -2.45 7.47
CA HIS A 75 15.08 -1.55 6.34
C HIS A 75 14.87 -0.11 6.78
N ARG A 76 15.51 0.84 6.07
CA ARG A 76 15.34 2.27 6.35
C ARG A 76 13.96 2.75 5.87
N ASP A 77 13.08 3.05 6.81
CA ASP A 77 11.78 3.72 6.58
C ASP A 77 10.91 3.01 5.49
N PRO A 78 10.59 1.72 5.67
CA PRO A 78 9.80 0.98 4.70
C PRO A 78 8.36 1.50 4.61
N ILE A 79 7.72 1.26 3.47
CA ILE A 79 6.27 1.43 3.29
C ILE A 79 5.57 0.16 3.78
N VAL A 80 4.60 0.27 4.69
CA VAL A 80 3.84 -0.86 5.21
C VAL A 80 2.45 -0.88 4.57
N ILE A 81 2.11 -1.96 3.87
CA ILE A 81 0.86 -2.09 3.11
C ILE A 81 0.09 -3.32 3.56
N ALA A 82 -1.18 -3.17 3.93
CA ALA A 82 -2.05 -4.28 4.26
C ALA A 82 -2.95 -4.66 3.08
N VAL A 83 -2.97 -5.94 2.73
CA VAL A 83 -3.96 -6.52 1.81
C VAL A 83 -5.13 -7.02 2.65
N GLY A 84 -6.21 -6.23 2.73
CA GLY A 84 -7.29 -6.26 3.73
C GLY A 84 -7.86 -7.63 4.08
N ARG A 85 -9.13 -7.88 3.73
CA ARG A 85 -9.89 -9.08 4.11
C ARG A 85 -9.73 -9.36 5.61
N PHE A 86 -10.25 -8.45 6.42
CA PHE A 86 -10.13 -8.48 7.88
C PHE A 86 -11.07 -9.48 8.55
N GLY A 87 -11.96 -10.09 7.76
CA GLY A 87 -13.01 -10.97 8.20
C GLY A 87 -14.27 -10.21 8.63
N ILE A 88 -15.36 -10.96 8.82
CA ILE A 88 -16.69 -10.41 9.12
C ILE A 88 -16.99 -10.30 10.62
N ASP A 89 -16.08 -10.76 11.49
CA ASP A 89 -16.22 -10.62 12.94
C ASP A 89 -16.02 -9.15 13.37
N ALA A 90 -17.14 -8.46 13.57
CA ALA A 90 -17.15 -7.05 13.97
C ALA A 90 -16.49 -6.80 15.33
N ASP A 91 -16.49 -7.79 16.24
CA ASP A 91 -15.88 -7.63 17.57
C ASP A 91 -14.35 -7.70 17.50
N ALA A 92 -13.80 -8.39 16.51
CA ALA A 92 -12.37 -8.51 16.28
C ALA A 92 -11.77 -7.26 15.60
N LEU A 93 -12.57 -6.52 14.81
CA LEU A 93 -12.12 -5.36 14.04
C LEU A 93 -11.39 -4.29 14.87
N PRO A 94 -11.84 -3.89 16.08
CA PRO A 94 -11.12 -2.90 16.88
C PRO A 94 -9.68 -3.33 17.21
N VAL A 95 -9.45 -4.62 17.48
CA VAL A 95 -8.11 -5.15 17.75
C VAL A 95 -7.25 -5.13 16.48
N ILE A 96 -7.84 -5.53 15.35
CA ILE A 96 -7.18 -5.53 14.04
C ILE A 96 -6.75 -4.11 13.66
N VAL A 97 -7.69 -3.15 13.66
CA VAL A 97 -7.44 -1.76 13.29
C VAL A 97 -6.40 -1.12 14.21
N ARG A 98 -6.52 -1.35 15.53
CA ARG A 98 -5.52 -0.87 16.50
C ARG A 98 -4.13 -1.43 16.23
N THR A 99 -4.05 -2.71 15.82
CA THR A 99 -2.79 -3.34 15.44
C THR A 99 -2.21 -2.70 14.18
N LEU A 100 -3.00 -2.50 13.12
CA LEU A 100 -2.52 -1.86 11.88
C LEU A 100 -2.00 -0.44 12.13
N ALA A 101 -2.68 0.31 13.00
CA ALA A 101 -2.23 1.64 13.41
C ALA A 101 -0.89 1.60 14.16
N ALA A 102 -0.74 0.67 15.12
CA ALA A 102 0.52 0.49 15.86
C ALA A 102 1.68 0.05 14.96
N LEU A 103 1.38 -0.68 13.89
CA LEU A 103 2.36 -1.06 12.86
C LEU A 103 2.70 0.07 11.89
N GLY A 104 2.03 1.23 11.99
CA GLY A 104 2.24 2.35 11.07
C GLY A 104 1.93 1.99 9.63
N THR A 105 0.85 1.24 9.40
CA THR A 105 0.40 0.87 8.05
C THR A 105 0.05 2.12 7.23
N ASP A 106 0.71 2.30 6.10
CA ASP A 106 0.57 3.47 5.22
C ASP A 106 -0.66 3.38 4.30
N ALA A 107 -1.01 2.18 3.86
CA ALA A 107 -2.12 1.94 2.96
C ALA A 107 -2.78 0.59 3.23
N ILE A 108 -4.11 0.57 3.13
CA ILE A 108 -4.93 -0.63 3.33
C ILE A 108 -5.82 -0.81 2.11
N GLY A 109 -5.63 -1.91 1.38
CA GLY A 109 -6.53 -2.31 0.31
C GLY A 109 -7.71 -3.08 0.84
N LEU A 110 -8.94 -2.66 0.51
CA LEU A 110 -10.14 -3.36 0.95
C LEU A 110 -10.53 -4.48 0.01
N GLY A 111 -10.82 -5.65 0.58
CA GLY A 111 -11.41 -6.81 -0.07
C GLY A 111 -12.94 -6.80 -0.01
N ALA A 112 -13.58 -7.81 -0.61
CA ALA A 112 -15.04 -7.90 -0.70
C ALA A 112 -15.72 -7.94 0.68
N GLU A 113 -15.14 -8.69 1.64
CA GLU A 113 -15.66 -8.79 3.01
C GLU A 113 -15.57 -7.45 3.74
N ASP A 114 -14.46 -6.73 3.60
CA ASP A 114 -14.29 -5.40 4.21
C ASP A 114 -15.33 -4.40 3.71
N LEU A 115 -15.72 -4.51 2.44
CA LEU A 115 -16.71 -3.64 1.81
C LEU A 115 -18.14 -3.93 2.30
N ILE A 116 -18.41 -5.11 2.85
CA ILE A 116 -19.69 -5.46 3.51
C ILE A 116 -19.80 -4.74 4.86
N ILE A 117 -18.72 -4.71 5.63
CA ILE A 117 -18.65 -4.10 6.97
C ILE A 117 -18.07 -2.68 6.96
N TYR A 118 -18.10 -2.03 5.79
CA TYR A 118 -17.32 -0.82 5.53
C TYR A 118 -17.63 0.34 6.48
N ASP A 119 -18.88 0.53 6.88
CA ASP A 119 -19.27 1.64 7.75
C ASP A 119 -18.55 1.59 9.11
N THR A 120 -18.52 0.41 9.72
CA THR A 120 -17.82 0.15 10.97
C THR A 120 -16.31 0.27 10.77
N LEU A 121 -15.78 -0.36 9.73
CA LEU A 121 -14.35 -0.35 9.43
C LEU A 121 -13.83 1.07 9.18
N ARG A 122 -14.56 1.89 8.41
CA ARG A 122 -14.23 3.28 8.11
C ARG A 122 -14.17 4.11 9.39
N SER A 123 -15.17 4.00 10.26
CA SER A 123 -15.20 4.73 11.53
C SER A 123 -13.96 4.44 12.40
N LEU A 124 -13.58 3.16 12.49
CA LEU A 124 -12.39 2.73 13.22
C LEU A 124 -11.10 3.22 12.55
N ALA A 125 -11.01 3.09 11.21
CA ALA A 125 -9.84 3.50 10.44
C ALA A 125 -9.61 5.02 10.48
N ASP A 126 -10.67 5.83 10.33
CA ASP A 126 -10.64 7.29 10.43
C ASP A 126 -10.13 7.71 11.82
N SER A 127 -10.64 7.07 12.87
CA SER A 127 -10.20 7.33 14.27
C SER A 127 -8.74 6.95 14.51
N ALA A 128 -8.22 5.99 13.75
CA ALA A 128 -6.84 5.50 13.83
C ALA A 128 -5.89 6.20 12.84
N GLY A 129 -6.39 7.10 11.99
CA GLY A 129 -5.59 7.77 10.96
C GLY A 129 -5.11 6.85 9.83
N LEU A 130 -5.81 5.76 9.56
CA LEU A 130 -5.44 4.79 8.53
C LEU A 130 -6.06 5.14 7.18
N SER A 131 -5.27 4.98 6.11
CA SER A 131 -5.73 5.25 4.74
C SER A 131 -6.27 3.99 4.07
N LEU A 132 -7.59 3.96 3.82
CA LEU A 132 -8.26 2.88 3.11
C LEU A 132 -8.37 3.17 1.61
N CYS A 133 -8.15 2.16 0.76
CA CYS A 133 -8.44 2.26 -0.66
C CYS A 133 -9.19 1.06 -1.25
N SER A 134 -10.03 1.33 -2.24
CA SER A 134 -10.63 0.34 -3.15
C SER A 134 -11.23 1.01 -4.37
N LEU A 135 -11.07 0.37 -5.54
CA LEU A 135 -11.82 0.71 -6.74
C LEU A 135 -13.24 0.13 -6.70
N THR A 136 -13.46 -0.92 -5.91
CA THR A 136 -14.77 -1.52 -5.72
C THR A 136 -15.53 -0.72 -4.65
N PRO A 137 -16.70 -0.13 -4.97
CA PRO A 137 -17.45 0.65 -4.00
C PRO A 137 -18.05 -0.27 -2.91
N PRO A 138 -18.27 0.25 -1.69
CA PRO A 138 -18.99 -0.48 -0.66
C PRO A 138 -20.45 -0.67 -1.05
N LEU A 139 -21.11 -1.65 -0.43
CA LEU A 139 -22.56 -1.86 -0.60
C LEU A 139 -23.40 -0.86 0.20
N SER A 140 -22.79 -0.16 1.16
CA SER A 140 -23.46 0.82 2.01
C SER A 140 -23.61 2.19 1.32
N ALA A 141 -24.42 3.06 1.92
CA ALA A 141 -24.57 4.45 1.49
C ALA A 141 -23.43 5.38 1.96
N ALA A 142 -22.43 4.85 2.66
CA ALA A 142 -21.31 5.66 3.13
C ALA A 142 -20.46 6.20 1.98
N PRO A 143 -19.75 7.32 2.18
CA PRO A 143 -18.77 7.80 1.22
C PRO A 143 -17.76 6.69 0.90
N PRO A 144 -17.46 6.40 -0.38
CA PRO A 144 -16.56 5.32 -0.74
C PRO A 144 -15.13 5.59 -0.23
N PRO A 145 -14.31 4.54 -0.05
CA PRO A 145 -12.88 4.72 0.24
C PRO A 145 -12.19 5.46 -0.91
N ALA A 146 -10.96 5.92 -0.69
CA ALA A 146 -10.16 6.46 -1.77
C ALA A 146 -9.99 5.39 -2.87
N ARG A 147 -10.02 5.79 -4.15
CA ARG A 147 -9.74 4.87 -5.26
C ARG A 147 -8.31 4.32 -5.21
N GLY A 148 -7.39 5.14 -4.72
CA GLY A 148 -6.06 4.73 -4.35
C GLY A 148 -5.35 5.75 -3.45
N VAL A 149 -4.24 5.32 -2.87
CA VAL A 149 -3.44 6.08 -1.89
C VAL A 149 -2.04 6.28 -2.48
N ALA A 150 -1.49 7.49 -2.34
CA ALA A 150 -0.11 7.78 -2.74
C ALA A 150 0.77 7.90 -1.49
N VAL A 151 1.77 7.04 -1.35
CA VAL A 151 2.65 6.99 -0.19
C VAL A 151 4.04 7.50 -0.57
N ARG A 152 4.54 8.50 0.16
CA ARG A 152 5.87 9.08 -0.06
C ARG A 152 6.87 8.50 0.93
N ARG A 153 8.06 8.12 0.41
CA ARG A 153 9.26 7.80 1.20
C ARG A 153 10.49 8.34 0.49
N GLY A 154 11.19 9.26 1.17
CA GLY A 154 12.24 10.05 0.53
C GLY A 154 11.69 10.84 -0.67
N ASP A 155 12.34 10.68 -1.82
CA ASP A 155 11.95 11.27 -3.11
C ASP A 155 11.00 10.39 -3.93
N CYS A 156 10.73 9.15 -3.49
CA CYS A 156 9.85 8.23 -4.18
C CYS A 156 8.40 8.38 -3.72
N LEU A 157 7.47 8.45 -4.68
CA LEU A 157 6.03 8.41 -4.47
C LEU A 157 5.48 7.12 -5.08
N VAL A 158 4.83 6.29 -4.28
CA VAL A 158 4.28 4.99 -4.70
C VAL A 158 2.75 5.08 -4.69
N GLY A 159 2.11 4.71 -5.80
CA GLY A 159 0.65 4.61 -5.86
C GLY A 159 0.18 3.22 -5.44
N VAL A 160 -0.85 3.14 -4.60
CA VAL A 160 -1.44 1.89 -4.10
C VAL A 160 -2.93 1.87 -4.40
N LEU A 161 -3.39 0.85 -5.12
CA LEU A 161 -4.80 0.65 -5.47
C LEU A 161 -5.25 -0.73 -4.99
N SER A 162 -6.54 -0.88 -4.70
CA SER A 162 -7.13 -2.18 -4.37
C SER A 162 -8.29 -2.52 -5.30
N VAL A 163 -8.42 -3.80 -5.65
CA VAL A 163 -9.53 -4.33 -6.43
C VAL A 163 -10.10 -5.57 -5.74
N ALA A 164 -11.42 -5.67 -5.72
CA ALA A 164 -12.14 -6.78 -5.11
C ALA A 164 -13.40 -7.14 -5.89
N PHE A 165 -13.90 -8.37 -5.68
CA PHE A 165 -15.22 -8.74 -6.16
C PHE A 165 -16.30 -7.86 -5.51
N GLY A 166 -17.36 -7.56 -6.25
CA GLY A 166 -18.45 -6.71 -5.80
C GLY A 166 -19.43 -6.45 -6.94
N GLN A 167 -19.97 -5.23 -6.98
CA GLN A 167 -20.96 -4.84 -7.97
C GLN A 167 -20.40 -4.56 -9.37
N LEU A 168 -19.08 -4.40 -9.50
CA LEU A 168 -18.41 -4.05 -10.76
C LEU A 168 -17.84 -5.29 -11.44
N GLY A 169 -18.03 -5.37 -12.76
CA GLY A 169 -17.37 -6.35 -13.61
C GLY A 169 -15.90 -5.98 -13.88
N VAL A 170 -15.13 -6.95 -14.41
CA VAL A 170 -13.70 -6.76 -14.71
C VAL A 170 -13.45 -5.58 -15.65
N GLY A 171 -14.28 -5.39 -16.68
CA GLY A 171 -14.12 -4.27 -17.62
C GLY A 171 -14.32 -2.90 -16.97
N GLU A 172 -15.28 -2.78 -16.05
CA GLU A 172 -15.52 -1.55 -15.28
C GLU A 172 -14.36 -1.26 -14.31
N LEU A 173 -13.87 -2.30 -13.62
CA LEU A 173 -12.69 -2.20 -12.77
C LEU A 173 -11.44 -1.81 -13.57
N THR A 174 -11.24 -2.36 -14.77
CA THR A 174 -10.15 -1.96 -15.67
C THR A 174 -10.23 -0.48 -16.04
N ALA A 175 -11.42 0.02 -16.39
CA ALA A 175 -11.60 1.43 -16.75
C ALA A 175 -11.30 2.36 -15.57
N LEU A 176 -11.83 2.05 -14.38
CA LEU A 176 -11.56 2.81 -13.16
C LEU A 176 -10.08 2.76 -12.75
N ALA A 177 -9.44 1.60 -12.90
CA ALA A 177 -8.01 1.46 -12.64
C ALA A 177 -7.20 2.32 -13.60
N ALA A 178 -7.50 2.31 -14.91
CA ALA A 178 -6.80 3.12 -15.89
C ALA A 178 -6.90 4.63 -15.58
N GLU A 179 -8.10 5.11 -15.24
CA GLU A 179 -8.32 6.51 -14.84
C GLU A 179 -7.47 6.88 -13.61
N GLU A 180 -7.53 6.05 -12.57
CA GLU A 180 -6.84 6.32 -11.31
C GLU A 180 -5.31 6.22 -11.45
N LEU A 181 -4.81 5.25 -12.19
CA LEU A 181 -3.38 5.07 -12.48
C LEU A 181 -2.84 6.25 -13.30
N ALA A 182 -3.59 6.72 -14.29
CA ALA A 182 -3.23 7.92 -15.05
C ALA A 182 -3.15 9.16 -14.14
N ARG A 183 -4.15 9.37 -13.27
CA ARG A 183 -4.15 10.45 -12.28
C ARG A 183 -2.94 10.37 -11.36
N MET A 184 -2.63 9.19 -10.81
CA MET A 184 -1.47 8.97 -9.95
C MET A 184 -0.14 9.19 -10.69
N ARG A 185 -0.05 8.77 -11.96
CA ARG A 185 1.12 9.04 -12.82
C ARG A 185 1.35 10.54 -12.99
N THR A 186 0.32 11.30 -13.32
CA THR A 186 0.38 12.76 -13.45
C THR A 186 0.82 13.43 -12.15
N ASN A 187 0.44 12.86 -11.00
CA ASN A 187 0.88 13.32 -9.68
C ASN A 187 2.31 12.87 -9.29
N GLY A 188 3.04 12.24 -10.21
CA GLY A 188 4.45 11.89 -10.03
C GLY A 188 4.68 10.56 -9.30
N CYS A 189 3.70 9.65 -9.26
CA CYS A 189 3.96 8.30 -8.77
C CYS A 189 4.98 7.58 -9.67
N ALA A 190 6.03 7.05 -9.05
CA ALA A 190 7.13 6.38 -9.73
C ALA A 190 6.70 5.01 -10.29
N PHE A 191 5.96 4.24 -9.46
CA PHE A 191 5.35 2.97 -9.83
C PHE A 191 4.07 2.73 -9.02
N PHE A 192 3.35 1.66 -9.35
CA PHE A 192 2.08 1.31 -8.72
C PHE A 192 2.11 -0.10 -8.14
N VAL A 193 1.45 -0.26 -6.99
CA VAL A 193 1.15 -1.54 -6.33
C VAL A 193 -0.35 -1.81 -6.45
N LEU A 194 -0.72 -2.96 -7.00
CA LEU A 194 -2.09 -3.43 -7.04
C LEU A 194 -2.32 -4.46 -5.94
N LEU A 195 -3.23 -4.18 -5.02
CA LEU A 195 -3.71 -5.13 -4.02
C LEU A 195 -4.94 -5.83 -4.61
N SER A 196 -4.81 -7.10 -4.96
CA SER A 196 -5.87 -7.82 -5.67
C SER A 196 -6.52 -8.89 -4.82
N HIS A 197 -7.85 -8.82 -4.73
CA HIS A 197 -8.72 -9.83 -4.15
C HIS A 197 -9.55 -10.58 -5.23
N LEU A 198 -9.15 -10.50 -6.51
CA LEU A 198 -9.88 -11.09 -7.64
C LEU A 198 -9.43 -12.51 -8.02
N GLY A 199 -8.35 -13.01 -7.40
CA GLY A 199 -7.64 -14.21 -7.85
C GLY A 199 -6.80 -13.97 -9.10
N GLU A 200 -5.88 -14.89 -9.41
CA GLU A 200 -4.85 -14.70 -10.42
C GLU A 200 -5.43 -14.45 -11.83
N THR A 201 -6.28 -15.34 -12.32
CA THR A 201 -6.86 -15.27 -13.67
C THR A 201 -7.61 -13.96 -13.92
N THR A 202 -8.45 -13.55 -12.97
CA THR A 202 -9.26 -12.34 -13.10
C THR A 202 -8.39 -11.09 -13.01
N THR A 203 -7.39 -11.09 -12.13
CA THR A 203 -6.41 -9.99 -12.04
C THR A 203 -5.62 -9.86 -13.34
N ALA A 204 -5.23 -10.97 -13.96
CA ALA A 204 -4.48 -10.94 -15.22
C ALA A 204 -5.31 -10.34 -16.34
N ARG A 205 -6.59 -10.72 -16.46
CA ARG A 205 -7.53 -10.10 -17.40
C ARG A 205 -7.69 -8.60 -17.19
N LEU A 206 -7.76 -8.17 -15.93
CA LEU A 206 -7.80 -6.74 -15.61
C LEU A 206 -6.56 -6.02 -16.12
N LEU A 207 -5.36 -6.56 -15.86
CA LEU A 207 -4.08 -5.98 -16.26
C LEU A 207 -3.86 -5.98 -17.79
N GLU A 208 -4.29 -7.03 -18.48
CA GLU A 208 -4.26 -7.12 -19.94
C GLU A 208 -5.03 -5.98 -20.59
N GLY A 209 -6.16 -5.58 -19.99
CA GLY A 209 -6.98 -4.46 -20.44
C GLY A 209 -6.42 -3.06 -20.14
N LEU A 210 -5.35 -2.95 -19.33
CA LEU A 210 -4.70 -1.67 -19.04
C LEU A 210 -3.67 -1.30 -20.11
N PRO A 211 -3.50 0.01 -20.41
CA PRO A 211 -2.37 0.50 -21.20
C PRO A 211 -1.03 0.06 -20.58
N PRO A 212 -0.07 -0.48 -21.34
CA PRO A 212 1.19 -1.01 -20.82
C PRO A 212 1.96 -0.06 -19.89
N GLU A 213 1.93 1.24 -20.16
CA GLU A 213 2.61 2.31 -19.41
C GLU A 213 1.96 2.64 -18.06
N LEU A 214 0.70 2.25 -17.87
CA LEU A 214 -0.05 2.43 -16.63
C LEU A 214 -0.10 1.15 -15.78
N ARG A 215 0.24 -0.02 -16.34
CA ARG A 215 0.15 -1.30 -15.62
C ARG A 215 0.94 -1.26 -14.31
N PRO A 216 0.31 -1.66 -13.19
CA PRO A 216 1.03 -1.94 -11.95
C PRO A 216 2.15 -2.95 -12.18
N ARG A 217 3.33 -2.64 -11.65
CA ARG A 217 4.52 -3.49 -11.77
C ARG A 217 4.70 -4.44 -10.58
N LEU A 218 3.92 -4.22 -9.52
CA LEU A 218 3.87 -5.07 -8.34
C LEU A 218 2.40 -5.40 -8.04
N VAL A 219 2.09 -6.69 -7.91
CA VAL A 219 0.75 -7.18 -7.54
C VAL A 219 0.86 -7.93 -6.22
N ALA A 220 0.21 -7.44 -5.17
CA ALA A 220 0.02 -8.19 -3.93
C ALA A 220 -1.29 -8.96 -4.05
N LEU A 221 -1.21 -10.28 -4.25
CA LEU A 221 -2.38 -11.12 -4.53
C LEU A 221 -2.86 -11.80 -3.24
N ALA A 222 -4.04 -11.45 -2.77
CA ALA A 222 -4.70 -12.19 -1.68
C ALA A 222 -5.06 -13.59 -2.18
N THR A 223 -4.57 -14.63 -1.50
CA THR A 223 -4.91 -16.02 -1.82
C THR A 223 -5.69 -16.70 -0.70
N ASN A 224 -6.12 -17.93 -0.96
CA ASN A 224 -6.70 -18.83 0.04
C ASN A 224 -5.70 -19.92 0.45
N ASP A 225 -4.42 -19.77 0.10
CA ASP A 225 -3.39 -20.72 0.42
C ASP A 225 -2.97 -20.55 1.88
N ASP A 226 -2.71 -21.66 2.57
CA ASP A 226 -2.25 -21.65 3.96
C ASP A 226 -0.73 -21.40 4.09
N LEU A 227 0.02 -21.43 2.98
CA LEU A 227 1.47 -21.21 2.95
C LEU A 227 1.83 -20.18 1.89
N PRO A 228 2.91 -19.40 2.09
CA PRO A 228 3.46 -18.55 1.04
C PRO A 228 3.81 -19.38 -0.20
N VAL A 229 3.59 -18.80 -1.37
CA VAL A 229 3.92 -19.40 -2.66
C VAL A 229 4.87 -18.45 -3.37
N GLU A 230 5.87 -19.04 -4.04
CA GLU A 230 6.91 -18.29 -4.76
C GLU A 230 6.32 -17.16 -5.63
N PRO A 231 6.95 -15.98 -5.63
CA PRO A 231 6.57 -14.88 -6.51
C PRO A 231 6.59 -15.28 -7.99
N ILE A 232 5.69 -14.70 -8.78
CA ILE A 232 5.51 -15.03 -10.20
C ILE A 232 5.75 -13.78 -11.03
N GLU A 233 6.53 -13.91 -12.11
CA GLU A 233 6.68 -12.86 -13.12
C GLU A 233 5.64 -13.06 -14.23
N ARG A 234 4.74 -12.11 -14.40
CA ARG A 234 3.65 -12.19 -15.40
C ARG A 234 3.19 -10.80 -15.82
N LEU A 235 3.02 -10.60 -17.13
CA LEU A 235 2.58 -9.34 -17.74
C LEU A 235 3.48 -8.15 -17.35
N ASP A 236 4.80 -8.40 -17.33
CA ASP A 236 5.85 -7.45 -16.92
C ASP A 236 5.63 -6.85 -15.52
N ALA A 237 5.07 -7.67 -14.62
CA ALA A 237 4.85 -7.36 -13.21
C ALA A 237 5.29 -8.53 -12.33
N THR A 238 5.78 -8.20 -11.15
CA THR A 238 6.06 -9.15 -10.07
C THR A 238 4.80 -9.37 -9.26
N TRP A 239 4.35 -10.62 -9.17
CA TRP A 239 3.18 -11.03 -8.40
C TRP A 239 3.64 -11.68 -7.11
N VAL A 240 3.08 -11.23 -5.99
CA VAL A 240 3.41 -11.69 -4.65
C VAL A 240 2.14 -12.33 -4.06
N PRO A 241 1.96 -13.65 -4.18
CA PRO A 241 0.89 -14.38 -3.53
C PRO A 241 1.03 -14.31 -2.01
N LEU A 242 -0.01 -13.86 -1.31
CA LEU A 242 -0.01 -13.73 0.15
C LEU A 242 -1.00 -14.72 0.77
N ALA A 243 -0.47 -15.60 1.62
CA ALA A 243 -1.22 -16.62 2.34
C ALA A 243 -2.23 -16.01 3.31
N GLN A 244 -3.39 -16.65 3.44
CA GLN A 244 -4.51 -16.16 4.25
C GLN A 244 -4.23 -16.14 5.75
N LYS A 245 -5.16 -15.59 6.55
CA LYS A 245 -5.18 -15.70 8.03
C LYS A 245 -3.96 -15.11 8.74
N GLY A 246 -3.35 -14.10 8.14
CA GLY A 246 -2.18 -13.37 8.61
C GLY A 246 -0.91 -14.20 8.56
N ARG A 247 -0.91 -15.31 7.80
CA ARG A 247 0.15 -16.33 7.86
C ARG A 247 1.41 -15.93 7.11
N SER A 248 1.35 -14.99 6.17
CA SER A 248 2.53 -14.56 5.44
C SER A 248 2.77 -13.05 5.50
N LEU A 249 4.02 -12.69 5.27
CA LEU A 249 4.46 -11.32 5.04
C LEU A 249 5.49 -11.36 3.92
N ALA A 250 5.51 -10.35 3.06
CA ALA A 250 6.55 -10.22 2.06
C ALA A 250 7.32 -8.90 2.24
N VAL A 251 8.64 -8.99 2.12
CA VAL A 251 9.52 -7.84 1.94
C VAL A 251 9.78 -7.71 0.44
N VAL A 252 9.48 -6.54 -0.11
CA VAL A 252 9.78 -6.23 -1.51
C VAL A 252 10.80 -5.11 -1.55
N THR A 253 11.98 -5.39 -2.10
CA THR A 253 13.02 -4.40 -2.36
C THR A 253 12.86 -3.88 -3.79
N ALA A 254 12.38 -2.65 -3.91
CA ALA A 254 12.27 -1.95 -5.18
C ALA A 254 13.55 -1.17 -5.47
N THR A 255 14.22 -1.53 -6.57
CA THR A 255 15.44 -0.85 -7.05
C THR A 255 15.17 -0.25 -8.44
N PRO A 256 15.48 1.03 -8.67
CA PRO A 256 15.40 1.63 -10.00
C PRO A 256 16.26 0.87 -11.01
N ALA A 257 15.71 0.59 -12.19
CA ALA A 257 16.40 -0.15 -13.25
C ALA A 257 15.99 0.39 -14.63
N GLY A 258 16.92 1.07 -15.31
CA GLY A 258 16.63 1.72 -16.59
C GLY A 258 15.57 2.82 -16.46
N ASP A 259 14.47 2.69 -17.21
CA ASP A 259 13.29 3.56 -17.17
C ASP A 259 12.20 3.08 -16.19
N GLY A 260 12.45 1.98 -15.47
CA GLY A 260 11.50 1.34 -14.57
C GLY A 260 12.08 0.96 -13.21
N TRP A 261 11.51 -0.10 -12.65
CA TRP A 261 11.83 -0.63 -11.32
C TRP A 261 11.95 -2.14 -11.40
N ARG A 262 12.94 -2.67 -10.70
CA ARG A 262 13.14 -4.10 -10.45
C ARG A 262 12.74 -4.41 -9.02
N PHE A 263 12.05 -5.53 -8.83
CA PHE A 263 11.57 -5.97 -7.52
C PHE A 263 12.25 -7.28 -7.15
N GLU A 264 12.81 -7.32 -5.94
CA GLU A 264 13.29 -8.54 -5.30
C GLU A 264 12.36 -8.82 -4.12
N VAL A 265 11.87 -10.05 -4.01
CA VAL A 265 10.83 -10.42 -3.05
C VAL A 265 11.34 -11.51 -2.13
N GLU A 266 11.23 -11.26 -0.83
CA GLU A 266 11.45 -12.26 0.22
C GLU A 266 10.12 -12.52 0.92
N GLN A 267 9.71 -13.79 0.99
CA GLN A 267 8.49 -14.18 1.68
C GLN A 267 8.79 -14.84 3.02
N HIS A 268 8.08 -14.39 4.05
CA HIS A 268 8.17 -14.91 5.40
C HIS A 268 6.85 -15.56 5.77
N LEU A 269 6.92 -16.79 6.25
CA LEU A 269 5.82 -17.38 7.00
C LEU A 269 5.89 -16.88 8.45
N VAL A 270 4.77 -16.42 9.00
CA VAL A 270 4.65 -15.92 10.36
C VAL A 270 4.56 -17.09 11.34
N THR A 271 5.67 -17.80 11.53
CA THR A 271 5.76 -19.03 12.34
C THR A 271 5.98 -18.74 13.82
N ASP A 272 6.38 -19.76 14.59
CA ASP A 272 6.79 -19.61 15.98
C ASP A 272 7.99 -18.65 16.09
N GLY A 273 7.83 -17.61 16.90
CA GLY A 273 8.78 -16.51 17.05
C GLY A 273 8.34 -15.57 18.18
N PRO A 274 9.03 -14.43 18.36
CA PRO A 274 8.65 -13.44 19.35
C PRO A 274 7.22 -12.93 19.11
N ARG A 275 6.58 -12.49 20.18
CA ARG A 275 5.25 -11.87 20.15
C ARG A 275 5.40 -10.44 20.65
N ASP A 276 4.78 -9.50 19.96
CA ASP A 276 4.69 -8.13 20.47
C ASP A 276 3.80 -8.14 21.73
N PRO A 277 4.33 -7.72 22.90
CA PRO A 277 3.62 -7.84 24.16
C PRO A 277 2.40 -6.92 24.25
N ALA A 278 2.44 -5.75 23.61
CA ALA A 278 1.31 -4.83 23.61
C ALA A 278 0.16 -5.39 22.78
N VAL A 279 0.46 -5.88 21.57
CA VAL A 279 -0.53 -6.50 20.69
C VAL A 279 -1.08 -7.78 21.31
N GLN A 280 -0.24 -8.63 21.93
CA GLN A 280 -0.72 -9.82 22.64
C GLN A 280 -1.69 -9.43 23.77
N GLY A 281 -1.39 -8.38 24.53
CA GLY A 281 -2.30 -7.87 25.57
C GLY A 281 -3.68 -7.50 25.01
N TRP A 282 -3.75 -6.89 23.82
CA TRP A 282 -5.04 -6.54 23.20
C TRP A 282 -5.83 -7.78 22.75
N VAL A 283 -5.12 -8.79 22.24
CA VAL A 283 -5.72 -10.06 21.84
C VAL A 283 -6.24 -10.81 23.09
N ASP A 284 -5.45 -10.86 24.16
CA ASP A 284 -5.85 -11.47 25.43
C ASP A 284 -7.07 -10.80 26.03
N GLU A 285 -7.10 -9.46 26.07
CA GLU A 285 -8.24 -8.66 26.52
C GLU A 285 -9.51 -8.97 25.71
N PHE A 286 -9.39 -9.09 24.38
CA PHE A 286 -10.50 -9.45 23.52
C PHE A 286 -11.08 -10.83 23.90
N TYR A 287 -10.25 -11.86 23.99
CA TYR A 287 -10.73 -13.20 24.35
C TYR A 287 -11.23 -13.29 25.79
N GLN A 288 -10.71 -12.48 26.70
CA GLN A 288 -11.25 -12.37 28.06
C GLN A 288 -12.65 -11.76 28.06
N ARG A 289 -12.93 -10.75 27.24
CA ARG A 289 -14.29 -10.19 27.08
C ARG A 289 -15.24 -11.22 26.48
N GLN A 290 -14.84 -11.91 25.42
CA GLN A 290 -15.64 -12.95 24.77
C GLN A 290 -16.01 -14.09 25.75
N ARG A 291 -15.12 -14.48 26.66
CA ARG A 291 -15.40 -15.50 27.69
C ARG A 291 -16.38 -15.05 28.79
N ARG A 292 -16.60 -13.75 28.95
CA ARG A 292 -17.49 -13.17 29.98
C ARG A 292 -18.89 -12.84 29.46
N ALA A 293 -19.06 -12.74 28.14
CA ALA A 293 -20.33 -12.51 27.47
C ALA A 293 -21.13 -13.81 27.38
#